data_AF-A0A7D3ZRP9-F1
#
_entry.id   AF-A0A7D3ZRP9-F1
#
_cell.length_a   1.000
_cell.length_b   1.000
_cell.length_c   1.000
_cell.angle_alpha   90.00
_cell.angle_beta   90.00
_cell.angle_gamma   90.00
#
_symmetry.space_group_name_H-M   'P 1'
#
loop_
_entity.id
_entity.type
_entity.pdbx_description
1 polymer ?
#
loop_
_entity_poly.entity_id
_entity_poly.type
_entity_poly.pdbx_seq_one_letter_code
_entity_poly.pdbx_strand_id
1 'polypeptide(L)'
;MRLRRPAVIVSVGMAVLAAGCTDSEEPKRPGIELDRTTASGGAAPEGDRGLPAGPLREQWRADVADLPNPAGTRVEIVAGQVVVFSDRGLDVLDAGTGRPRWHYREQSRSLTDYTVTRDTIVVTTAASGTVAGLEPGTERRRARSTALDAATGRTLWTDDRTLWVSDDTMSLEQQVALRRVFPSAKTGTVVLTSTDEKNPGLIGVNARNGERRWTWAPSDAAGAACEFKPQDTDGSLLVVEADCSGMYALDPASGAVRWKRATGGADKVVTRDGATIVTTYGAGGGNLSVLVGADGRELWKLSAGPLAAEEIAVAGDRAVVGVADHDSGHGLRMEFVNLRTGKAEGRADARTHDGLATGGGRVYGVRQWLGEYETWGAAYDPRLVPGALDVIDPVRGAVTTVPLPFALDSRALEALPRPVVIEGDRVLRVRPSDTGLRLTAYGPGEAAAPVETGGVPARDWPDACSLTAKAPGVRSREDLAGRPLRLGRTSIPHWGCRVEGPDALKFRIGWVARTTEDAHTLLDGVGGSEVRGIGDEARLVKGELGYELVMRAGRFLVAFESADTSGFNRSVENAVAKALA
;
A
#
# COMPACT_ATOMS: atom_id res chain seq x y z
N MET A 1 26.33 82.83 -7.38
CA MET A 1 25.76 82.06 -6.25
C MET A 1 25.55 80.63 -6.72
N ARG A 2 26.36 79.68 -6.23
CA ARG A 2 26.33 78.26 -6.64
C ARG A 2 25.27 77.53 -5.82
N LEU A 3 24.33 76.84 -6.47
CA LEU A 3 23.43 75.88 -5.81
C LEU A 3 23.67 74.49 -6.40
N ARG A 4 24.09 73.58 -5.51
CA ARG A 4 24.53 72.20 -5.76
C ARG A 4 23.34 71.29 -6.06
N ARG A 5 23.51 70.39 -7.02
CA ARG A 5 22.66 69.20 -7.22
C ARG A 5 22.93 68.18 -6.09
N PRO A 6 21.92 67.51 -5.50
CA PRO A 6 22.16 66.37 -4.62
C PRO A 6 22.33 65.08 -5.44
N ALA A 7 23.23 64.22 -4.96
CA ALA A 7 23.54 62.92 -5.51
C ALA A 7 22.45 61.89 -5.16
N VAL A 8 22.09 61.04 -6.13
CA VAL A 8 21.24 59.87 -5.93
C VAL A 8 22.16 58.70 -5.56
N ILE A 9 22.01 58.18 -4.35
CA ILE A 9 22.64 56.92 -3.92
C ILE A 9 21.63 55.81 -4.22
N VAL A 10 21.99 54.89 -5.12
CA VAL A 10 21.21 53.67 -5.39
C VAL A 10 21.68 52.60 -4.41
N SER A 11 20.84 52.31 -3.41
CA SER A 11 21.04 51.20 -2.48
C SER A 11 20.41 49.94 -3.06
N VAL A 12 21.23 48.99 -3.51
CA VAL A 12 20.78 47.64 -3.87
C VAL A 12 20.54 46.86 -2.58
N GLY A 13 19.28 46.78 -2.16
CA GLY A 13 18.86 45.91 -1.06
C GLY A 13 18.80 44.46 -1.52
N MET A 14 19.76 43.65 -1.09
CA MET A 14 19.75 42.21 -1.24
C MET A 14 18.66 41.64 -0.31
N ALA A 15 17.51 41.27 -0.89
CA ALA A 15 16.42 40.63 -0.17
C ALA A 15 16.81 39.18 0.15
N VAL A 16 17.26 38.94 1.39
CA VAL A 16 17.38 37.59 1.95
C VAL A 16 15.97 37.10 2.25
N LEU A 17 15.44 36.20 1.42
CA LEU A 17 14.22 35.43 1.71
C LEU A 17 14.55 34.46 2.85
N ALA A 18 14.44 34.92 4.09
CA ALA A 18 14.34 34.03 5.23
C ALA A 18 12.98 33.33 5.17
N ALA A 19 12.99 32.02 4.95
CA ALA A 19 11.83 31.17 5.19
C ALA A 19 11.51 31.24 6.69
N GLY A 20 10.56 32.11 7.06
CA GLY A 20 10.11 32.25 8.43
C GLY A 20 9.26 31.04 8.82
N CYS A 21 9.84 30.11 9.58
CA CYS A 21 9.07 29.22 10.44
C CYS A 21 8.36 30.11 11.48
N THR A 22 7.05 30.29 11.35
CA THR A 22 6.26 30.97 12.38
C THR A 22 5.94 29.97 13.47
N ASP A 23 6.59 30.10 14.62
CA ASP A 23 6.23 29.41 15.87
C ASP A 23 4.86 29.94 16.32
N SER A 24 3.78 29.20 16.09
CA SER A 24 2.49 29.51 16.70
C SER A 24 2.52 29.03 18.14
N GLU A 25 2.70 29.96 19.09
CA GLU A 25 2.70 29.69 20.53
C GLU A 25 1.31 29.19 20.98
N GLU A 26 1.21 27.87 21.13
CA GLU A 26 0.17 27.20 21.90
C GLU A 26 0.50 27.37 23.39
N PRO A 27 -0.48 27.48 24.30
CA PRO A 27 -0.20 27.60 25.73
C PRO A 27 0.67 26.42 26.20
N LYS A 28 1.92 26.70 26.62
CA LYS A 28 2.84 25.72 27.20
C LYS A 28 2.15 25.02 28.37
N ARG A 29 1.75 23.77 28.18
CA ARG A 29 1.19 22.95 29.25
C ARG A 29 2.33 22.26 30.01
N PRO A 30 2.32 22.29 31.35
CA PRO A 30 3.41 21.69 32.13
C PRO A 30 3.46 20.17 31.89
N GLY A 31 4.62 19.69 31.42
CA GLY A 31 4.95 18.26 31.32
C GLY A 31 4.80 17.57 29.96
N ILE A 32 4.41 18.29 28.89
CA ILE A 32 4.47 17.76 27.51
C ILE A 32 5.39 18.65 26.69
N GLU A 33 6.51 18.11 26.24
CA GLU A 33 7.42 18.79 25.31
C GLU A 33 7.09 18.38 23.88
N LEU A 34 6.77 19.37 23.03
CA LEU A 34 6.28 19.17 21.67
C LEU A 34 7.37 19.62 20.68
N ASP A 35 7.82 18.69 19.84
CA ASP A 35 8.67 18.98 18.68
C ASP A 35 7.80 18.95 17.42
N ARG A 36 7.58 20.12 16.81
CA ARG A 36 6.77 20.25 15.61
C ARG A 36 7.27 21.34 14.69
N THR A 37 6.90 21.23 13.43
CA THR A 37 6.93 22.32 12.46
C THR A 37 5.54 22.49 11.86
N THR A 38 5.23 23.67 11.32
CA THR A 38 3.98 23.92 10.59
C THR A 38 4.29 24.58 9.25
N ALA A 39 3.40 24.39 8.29
CA ALA A 39 3.52 25.00 6.96
C ALA A 39 2.58 26.20 6.79
N SER A 40 3.04 27.23 6.09
CA SER A 40 2.32 28.51 5.92
C SER A 40 1.11 28.46 4.96
N GLY A 41 0.92 27.36 4.23
CA GLY A 41 -0.22 27.16 3.34
C GLY A 41 -0.29 25.73 2.80
N GLY A 42 -1.47 25.26 2.41
CA GLY A 42 -1.68 23.88 1.96
C GLY A 42 -1.01 23.55 0.63
N ALA A 43 -0.60 22.30 0.46
CA ALA A 43 -0.36 21.75 -0.89
C ALA A 43 -1.71 21.69 -1.60
N ALA A 44 -1.78 22.09 -2.88
CA ALA A 44 -2.99 21.88 -3.64
C ALA A 44 -3.12 20.36 -3.89
N PRO A 45 -4.22 19.70 -3.48
CA PRO A 45 -4.41 18.31 -3.83
C PRO A 45 -4.43 18.20 -5.35
N GLU A 46 -3.53 17.38 -5.91
CA GLU A 46 -3.56 17.08 -7.33
C GLU A 46 -4.91 16.40 -7.65
N GLY A 47 -5.53 16.75 -8.78
CA GLY A 47 -6.80 16.16 -9.16
C GLY A 47 -6.65 14.65 -9.39
N ASP A 48 -7.62 13.87 -8.92
CA ASP A 48 -7.61 12.41 -9.10
C ASP A 48 -7.90 12.03 -10.57
N ARG A 49 -6.84 11.96 -11.38
CA ARG A 49 -6.90 11.59 -12.81
C ARG A 49 -6.73 10.09 -13.04
N GLY A 50 -6.24 9.37 -12.03
CA GLY A 50 -5.83 7.98 -12.18
C GLY A 50 -4.53 7.83 -12.97
N LEU A 51 -3.80 6.75 -12.70
CA LEU A 51 -2.68 6.31 -13.52
C LEU A 51 -3.19 5.76 -14.87
N PRO A 52 -2.66 6.26 -16.00
CA PRO A 52 -2.91 5.65 -17.30
C PRO A 52 -2.20 4.29 -17.39
N ALA A 53 -2.71 3.41 -18.24
CA ALA A 53 -2.03 2.17 -18.61
C ALA A 53 -0.85 2.49 -19.53
N GLY A 54 0.34 2.64 -18.95
CA GLY A 54 1.56 2.99 -19.68
C GLY A 54 2.80 2.92 -18.79
N PRO A 55 4.00 3.04 -19.38
CA PRO A 55 5.26 3.02 -18.63
C PRO A 55 5.26 4.03 -17.49
N LEU A 56 5.93 3.69 -16.39
CA LEU A 56 6.11 4.58 -15.25
C LEU A 56 7.54 5.12 -15.21
N ARG A 57 7.70 6.36 -14.76
CA ARG A 57 9.03 6.98 -14.55
C ARG A 57 9.11 7.63 -13.17
N GLU A 58 10.30 7.58 -12.58
CA GLU A 58 10.59 8.24 -11.32
C GLU A 58 10.35 9.75 -11.45
N GLN A 59 9.62 10.32 -10.50
CA GLN A 59 9.35 11.76 -10.39
C GLN A 59 10.23 12.38 -9.31
N TRP A 60 10.31 11.70 -8.16
CA TRP A 60 11.11 12.14 -7.03
C TRP A 60 11.44 10.96 -6.11
N ARG A 61 12.46 11.17 -5.28
CA ARG A 61 12.89 10.26 -4.22
C ARG A 61 13.18 11.06 -2.95
N ALA A 62 12.79 10.50 -1.80
CA ALA A 62 13.00 11.10 -0.49
C ALA A 62 13.39 10.02 0.53
N ASP A 63 14.24 10.39 1.49
CA ASP A 63 14.60 9.55 2.62
C ASP A 63 14.03 10.16 3.91
N VAL A 64 13.32 9.36 4.70
CA VAL A 64 12.84 9.70 6.05
C VAL A 64 13.71 8.94 7.03
N ALA A 65 14.65 9.65 7.66
CA ALA A 65 15.64 9.07 8.56
C ALA A 65 15.14 8.97 10.01
N ASP A 66 15.94 8.30 10.82
CA ASP A 66 15.83 8.21 12.28
C ASP A 66 14.45 7.70 12.74
N LEU A 67 13.97 6.63 12.08
CA LEU A 67 12.75 5.94 12.44
C LEU A 67 13.09 4.76 13.37
N PRO A 68 12.57 4.75 14.62
CA PRO A 68 12.92 3.71 15.60
C PRO A 68 12.58 2.28 15.15
N ASN A 69 11.47 2.14 14.43
CA ASN A 69 10.99 0.87 13.87
C ASN A 69 10.51 1.10 12.43
N PRO A 70 11.42 1.14 11.44
CA PRO A 70 11.04 1.39 10.05
C PRO A 70 10.05 0.36 9.50
N ALA A 71 10.16 -0.90 9.92
CA ALA A 71 9.24 -1.98 9.54
C ALA A 71 7.83 -1.81 10.12
N GLY A 72 7.67 -1.11 11.24
CA GLY A 72 6.36 -0.83 11.84
C GLY A 72 5.65 0.40 11.25
N THR A 73 6.30 1.13 10.35
CA THR A 73 5.77 2.42 9.87
C THR A 73 4.60 2.25 8.93
N ARG A 74 3.74 3.26 8.91
CA ARG A 74 2.61 3.36 7.98
C ARG A 74 2.78 4.60 7.12
N VAL A 75 2.47 4.46 5.83
CA VAL A 75 2.57 5.54 4.85
C VAL A 75 1.20 5.70 4.22
N GLU A 76 0.66 6.91 4.31
CA GLU A 76 -0.61 7.29 3.70
C GLU A 76 -0.45 8.57 2.90
N ILE A 77 -1.40 8.87 2.03
CA ILE A 77 -1.46 10.15 1.35
C ILE A 77 -2.77 10.84 1.67
N VAL A 78 -2.67 12.09 2.14
CA VAL A 78 -3.78 12.88 2.67
C VAL A 78 -3.61 14.32 2.19
N ALA A 79 -4.66 14.90 1.60
CA ALA A 79 -4.65 16.30 1.14
C ALA A 79 -3.44 16.66 0.23
N GLY A 80 -2.96 15.72 -0.60
CA GLY A 80 -1.78 15.91 -1.45
C GLY A 80 -0.45 15.85 -0.69
N GLN A 81 -0.41 15.20 0.48
CA GLN A 81 0.77 15.07 1.32
C GLN A 81 1.00 13.61 1.70
N VAL A 82 2.25 13.14 1.56
CA VAL A 82 2.66 11.83 2.05
C VAL A 82 2.91 11.94 3.54
N VAL A 83 2.16 11.19 4.34
CA VAL A 83 2.27 11.15 5.79
C VAL A 83 2.92 9.83 6.21
N VAL A 84 4.05 9.91 6.89
CA VAL A 84 4.76 8.76 7.46
C VAL A 84 4.47 8.73 8.95
N PHE A 85 3.69 7.74 9.39
CA PHE A 85 3.37 7.49 10.79
C PHE A 85 4.37 6.48 11.38
N SER A 86 4.89 6.79 12.56
CA SER A 86 5.87 6.00 13.30
C SER A 86 5.64 6.12 14.80
N ASP A 87 6.27 5.26 15.60
CA ASP A 87 6.13 5.29 17.07
C ASP A 87 6.51 6.64 17.68
N ARG A 88 7.39 7.41 17.02
CA ARG A 88 7.83 8.75 17.48
C ARG A 88 6.91 9.90 17.08
N GLY A 89 5.85 9.64 16.30
CA GLY A 89 4.96 10.65 15.74
C GLY A 89 4.88 10.54 14.22
N LEU A 90 4.74 11.67 13.52
CA LEU A 90 4.61 11.70 12.07
C LEU A 90 5.52 12.71 11.39
N ASP A 91 5.93 12.37 10.17
CA ASP A 91 6.64 13.24 9.23
C ASP A 91 5.80 13.40 7.97
N VAL A 92 5.72 14.63 7.46
CA VAL A 92 4.85 14.95 6.32
C VAL A 92 5.66 15.56 5.20
N LEU A 93 5.49 14.99 4.00
CA LEU A 93 6.16 15.39 2.78
C LEU A 93 5.12 15.85 1.75
N ASP A 94 5.53 16.75 0.88
CA ASP A 94 4.74 17.14 -0.29
C ASP A 94 4.65 15.97 -1.27
N ALA A 95 3.45 15.49 -1.63
CA ALA A 95 3.30 14.33 -2.53
C ALA A 95 3.75 14.63 -3.96
N GLY A 96 3.75 15.90 -4.36
CA GLY A 96 4.19 16.35 -5.67
C GLY A 96 5.71 16.26 -5.85
N THR A 97 6.47 16.57 -4.79
CA THR A 97 7.92 16.82 -4.85
C THR A 97 8.77 15.97 -3.91
N GLY A 98 8.16 15.28 -2.93
CA GLY A 98 8.87 14.52 -1.90
C GLY A 98 9.61 15.38 -0.87
N ARG A 99 9.38 16.70 -0.85
CA ARG A 99 10.07 17.59 0.10
C ARG A 99 9.40 17.57 1.47
N PRO A 100 10.16 17.58 2.58
CA PRO A 100 9.60 17.72 3.92
C PRO A 100 8.78 19.02 4.02
N ARG A 101 7.62 18.92 4.68
CA ARG A 101 6.71 20.05 4.87
C ARG A 101 6.52 20.39 6.34
N TRP A 102 6.16 19.41 7.14
CA TRP A 102 5.93 19.58 8.57
C TRP A 102 6.04 18.24 9.30
N HIS A 103 6.21 18.27 10.61
CA HIS A 103 6.25 17.08 11.47
C HIS A 103 5.56 17.35 12.80
N TYR A 104 5.16 16.29 13.48
CA TYR A 104 4.55 16.36 14.81
C TYR A 104 5.04 15.19 15.68
N ARG A 105 5.67 15.53 16.82
CA ARG A 105 6.23 14.59 17.79
C ARG A 105 5.97 15.08 19.21
N GLU A 106 5.48 14.20 20.06
CA GLU A 106 5.34 14.46 21.49
C GLU A 106 6.43 13.71 22.25
N GLN A 107 7.31 14.42 22.94
CA GLN A 107 8.37 13.77 23.71
C GLN A 107 7.79 12.95 24.87
N SER A 108 8.44 11.82 25.17
CA SER A 108 8.01 10.85 26.21
C SER A 108 6.61 10.26 25.98
N ARG A 109 6.14 10.32 24.73
CA ARG A 109 4.88 9.72 24.29
C ARG A 109 5.13 8.99 22.98
N SER A 110 4.39 7.91 22.78
CA SER A 110 4.42 7.15 21.52
C SER A 110 3.10 7.33 20.80
N LEU A 111 3.14 7.42 19.47
CA LEU A 111 1.96 7.36 18.62
C LEU A 111 1.41 5.93 18.69
N THR A 112 0.17 5.77 19.14
CA THR A 112 -0.47 4.46 19.31
C THR A 112 -1.57 4.20 18.30
N ASP A 113 -2.19 5.26 17.78
CA ASP A 113 -3.22 5.16 16.76
C ASP A 113 -3.30 6.46 15.95
N TYR A 114 -3.88 6.40 14.76
CA TYR A 114 -4.22 7.60 14.00
C TYR A 114 -5.44 7.34 13.11
N THR A 115 -6.11 8.41 12.75
CA THR A 115 -7.10 8.40 11.68
C THR A 115 -6.95 9.64 10.82
N VAL A 116 -7.26 9.50 9.55
CA VAL A 116 -7.17 10.60 8.59
C VAL A 116 -8.55 10.87 8.02
N THR A 117 -8.80 12.13 7.68
CA THR A 117 -9.92 12.57 6.86
C THR A 117 -9.37 13.31 5.65
N ARG A 118 -10.24 13.79 4.76
CA ARG A 118 -9.81 14.54 3.58
C ARG A 118 -8.83 15.68 3.91
N ASP A 119 -8.97 16.33 5.06
CA ASP A 119 -8.23 17.55 5.41
C ASP A 119 -7.72 17.60 6.86
N THR A 120 -7.92 16.55 7.64
CA THR A 120 -7.55 16.49 9.06
C THR A 120 -6.92 15.15 9.40
N ILE A 121 -5.83 15.16 10.15
CA ILE A 121 -5.18 13.99 10.74
C ILE A 121 -5.43 14.03 12.24
N VAL A 122 -6.02 12.99 12.81
CA VAL A 122 -6.16 12.84 14.26
C VAL A 122 -5.21 11.76 14.74
N VAL A 123 -4.25 12.14 15.57
CA VAL A 123 -3.29 11.22 16.19
C VAL A 123 -3.68 10.95 17.63
N THR A 124 -3.46 9.72 18.07
CA THR A 124 -3.58 9.34 19.47
C THR A 124 -2.21 8.95 19.99
N THR A 125 -1.75 9.62 21.04
CA THR A 125 -0.49 9.35 21.71
C THR A 125 -0.72 8.88 23.14
N ALA A 126 0.16 8.01 23.64
CA ALA A 126 0.13 7.54 25.02
C ALA A 126 1.47 7.84 25.71
N ALA A 127 1.40 8.28 26.97
CA ALA A 127 2.60 8.47 27.81
C ALA A 127 3.30 7.15 28.11
N SER A 128 4.63 7.18 28.12
CA SER A 128 5.46 6.10 28.63
C SER A 128 5.42 6.09 30.17
N GLY A 129 4.74 5.10 30.78
CA GLY A 129 4.67 4.90 32.25
C GLY A 129 3.25 4.82 32.82
N THR A 130 3.10 4.20 34.00
CA THR A 130 1.83 4.01 34.73
C THR A 130 1.53 5.19 35.66
N VAL A 131 0.24 5.53 35.85
CA VAL A 131 -0.18 6.49 36.90
C VAL A 131 -0.17 5.80 38.26
N ALA A 132 0.53 6.36 39.25
CA ALA A 132 0.65 5.79 40.59
C ALA A 132 -0.68 5.80 41.39
N GLY A 133 -0.88 4.76 42.22
CA GLY A 133 -1.91 4.73 43.28
C GLY A 133 -3.19 3.93 42.98
N LEU A 134 -3.09 2.78 42.30
CA LEU A 134 -4.26 1.99 41.87
C LEU A 134 -4.23 0.55 42.38
N GLU A 135 -5.39 -0.11 42.32
CA GLU A 135 -5.54 -1.53 42.62
C GLU A 135 -4.64 -2.40 41.72
N PRO A 136 -4.11 -3.53 42.22
CA PRO A 136 -3.33 -4.47 41.42
C PRO A 136 -4.12 -4.93 40.18
N GLY A 137 -3.52 -4.83 38.98
CA GLY A 137 -4.12 -5.22 37.71
C GLY A 137 -4.83 -4.11 36.92
N THR A 138 -4.77 -2.85 37.37
CA THR A 138 -5.28 -1.69 36.61
C THR A 138 -4.15 -0.72 36.27
N GLU A 139 -3.72 -0.67 35.01
CA GLU A 139 -2.86 0.41 34.52
C GLU A 139 -3.70 1.60 34.06
N ARG A 140 -3.37 2.81 34.52
CA ARG A 140 -3.91 4.04 33.91
C ARG A 140 -2.83 4.67 33.06
N ARG A 141 -3.14 4.88 31.78
CA ARG A 141 -2.28 5.64 30.86
C ARG A 141 -3.03 6.85 30.33
N ARG A 142 -2.36 7.99 30.33
CA ARG A 142 -2.91 9.23 29.79
C ARG A 142 -2.75 9.22 28.27
N ALA A 143 -3.75 8.69 27.56
CA ALA A 143 -3.81 8.92 26.13
C ALA A 143 -4.27 10.35 25.84
N ARG A 144 -3.93 10.83 24.65
CA ARG A 144 -4.31 12.14 24.15
C ARG A 144 -4.62 11.98 22.68
N SER A 145 -5.76 12.49 22.24
CA SER A 145 -6.05 12.63 20.82
C SER A 145 -5.87 14.07 20.39
N THR A 146 -5.07 14.30 19.37
CA THR A 146 -4.79 15.63 18.81
C THR A 146 -5.20 15.65 17.34
N ALA A 147 -6.08 16.56 16.98
CA ALA A 147 -6.40 16.83 15.58
C ALA A 147 -5.48 17.89 15.01
N LEU A 148 -4.96 17.60 13.82
CA LEU A 148 -4.03 18.40 13.07
C LEU A 148 -4.64 18.70 11.71
N ASP A 149 -4.59 19.96 11.28
CA ASP A 149 -4.91 20.31 9.90
C ASP A 149 -3.93 19.60 8.97
N ALA A 150 -4.43 18.71 8.11
CA ALA A 150 -3.59 17.83 7.30
C ALA A 150 -2.66 18.62 6.37
N ALA A 151 -3.06 19.83 5.97
CA ALA A 151 -2.29 20.64 5.04
C ALA A 151 -1.14 21.40 5.73
N THR A 152 -1.34 21.82 6.97
CA THR A 152 -0.44 22.77 7.66
C THR A 152 0.23 22.21 8.91
N GLY A 153 -0.27 21.11 9.47
CA GLY A 153 0.17 20.57 10.77
C GLY A 153 -0.32 21.36 11.97
N ARG A 154 -1.16 22.38 11.78
CA ARG A 154 -1.67 23.20 12.87
C ARG A 154 -2.62 22.39 13.75
N THR A 155 -2.41 22.42 15.06
CA THR A 155 -3.36 21.86 16.02
C THR A 155 -4.72 22.52 15.87
N LEU A 156 -5.74 21.71 15.63
CA LEU A 156 -7.13 22.12 15.55
C LEU A 156 -7.82 22.02 16.90
N TRP A 157 -7.65 20.87 17.55
CA TRP A 157 -8.13 20.62 18.91
C TRP A 157 -7.34 19.49 19.55
N THR A 158 -7.55 19.33 20.85
CA THR A 158 -6.96 18.28 21.67
C THR A 158 -8.00 17.75 22.64
N ASP A 159 -8.00 16.44 22.82
CA ASP A 159 -8.75 15.72 23.84
C ASP A 159 -7.79 14.90 24.73
N ASP A 160 -7.67 15.29 26.01
CA ASP A 160 -6.71 14.71 26.97
C ASP A 160 -7.36 13.73 27.96
N ARG A 161 -8.47 13.10 27.57
CA ARG A 161 -9.18 12.15 28.45
C ARG A 161 -8.31 10.93 28.76
N THR A 162 -8.19 10.60 30.05
CA THR A 162 -7.43 9.43 30.53
C THR A 162 -8.07 8.12 30.05
N LEU A 163 -7.27 7.19 29.52
CA LEU A 163 -7.71 5.83 29.24
C LEU A 163 -7.49 4.94 30.45
N TRP A 164 -8.47 4.09 30.71
CA TRP A 164 -8.43 3.07 31.76
C TRP A 164 -8.13 1.72 31.11
N VAL A 165 -7.04 1.08 31.54
CA VAL A 165 -6.63 -0.28 31.14
C VAL A 165 -6.78 -1.18 32.38
N SER A 166 -7.64 -2.18 32.31
CA SER A 166 -8.00 -3.02 33.46
C SER A 166 -7.62 -4.49 33.29
N ASP A 167 -6.93 -4.86 32.20
CA ASP A 167 -6.63 -6.25 31.89
C ASP A 167 -5.12 -6.44 31.61
N ASP A 168 -4.46 -7.24 32.46
CA ASP A 168 -3.04 -7.58 32.36
C ASP A 168 -2.76 -8.64 31.26
N THR A 169 -3.80 -9.20 30.63
CA THR A 169 -3.66 -10.21 29.58
C THR A 169 -3.55 -9.65 28.16
N MET A 170 -3.92 -8.38 27.96
CA MET A 170 -3.88 -7.69 26.66
C MET A 170 -2.77 -6.64 26.60
N SER A 171 -2.04 -6.55 25.48
CA SER A 171 -1.07 -5.48 25.28
C SER A 171 -1.74 -4.10 25.24
N LEU A 172 -1.04 -3.03 25.62
CA LEU A 172 -1.56 -1.66 25.53
C LEU A 172 -2.08 -1.34 24.11
N GLU A 173 -1.38 -1.80 23.09
CA GLU A 173 -1.78 -1.61 21.69
C GLU A 173 -3.13 -2.28 21.41
N GLN A 174 -3.35 -3.50 21.91
CA GLN A 174 -4.63 -4.20 21.77
C GLN A 174 -5.75 -3.45 22.51
N GLN A 175 -5.47 -2.84 23.66
CA GLN A 175 -6.47 -2.12 24.44
C GLN A 175 -6.81 -0.73 23.89
N VAL A 176 -5.82 0.01 23.38
CA VAL A 176 -6.04 1.23 22.59
C VAL A 176 -6.82 0.89 21.31
N ALA A 177 -6.52 -0.26 20.70
CA ALA A 177 -7.24 -0.77 19.53
C ALA A 177 -8.70 -1.17 19.81
N LEU A 178 -9.06 -1.51 21.06
CA LEU A 178 -10.45 -1.76 21.47
C LEU A 178 -11.24 -0.47 21.74
N ARG A 179 -10.57 0.64 22.08
CA ARG A 179 -11.18 1.97 22.28
C ARG A 179 -10.98 2.88 21.05
N ARG A 180 -10.92 2.26 19.88
CA ARG A 180 -10.45 2.86 18.62
C ARG A 180 -11.09 4.21 18.31
N VAL A 181 -10.26 5.08 17.76
CA VAL A 181 -10.70 6.22 16.97
C VAL A 181 -11.10 5.67 15.61
N PHE A 182 -12.39 5.40 15.39
CA PHE A 182 -12.85 4.81 14.13
C PHE A 182 -12.76 5.85 13.00
N PRO A 183 -12.21 5.46 11.84
CA PRO A 183 -12.12 6.35 10.70
C PRO A 183 -13.50 6.61 10.08
N SER A 184 -13.87 7.89 9.96
CA SER A 184 -14.71 8.31 8.84
C SER A 184 -14.05 9.44 8.07
N ALA A 185 -13.01 9.04 7.36
CA ALA A 185 -12.17 9.93 6.59
C ALA A 185 -12.94 10.81 5.60
N LYS A 186 -14.00 10.24 4.99
CA LYS A 186 -14.76 10.87 3.91
C LYS A 186 -15.72 11.97 4.37
N THR A 187 -16.24 11.92 5.60
CA THR A 187 -17.30 12.85 6.06
C THR A 187 -16.80 13.98 6.97
N GLY A 188 -15.49 14.03 7.22
CA GLY A 188 -14.91 14.91 8.23
C GLY A 188 -15.44 14.59 9.64
N THR A 189 -15.81 13.32 9.87
CA THR A 189 -16.25 12.82 11.16
C THR A 189 -15.21 11.81 11.65
N VAL A 190 -14.84 11.92 12.91
CA VAL A 190 -14.06 10.91 13.61
C VAL A 190 -15.01 10.26 14.60
N VAL A 191 -14.98 8.94 14.75
CA VAL A 191 -15.87 8.27 15.69
C VAL A 191 -15.05 7.75 16.86
N LEU A 192 -15.57 7.91 18.07
CA LEU A 192 -14.92 7.50 19.31
C LEU A 192 -15.85 6.56 20.07
N THR A 193 -15.31 5.60 20.81
CA THR A 193 -16.10 4.88 21.82
C THR A 193 -16.39 5.80 23.01
N SER A 194 -17.63 5.79 23.51
CA SER A 194 -18.01 6.47 24.74
C SER A 194 -17.16 5.99 25.92
N THR A 195 -16.73 6.91 26.77
CA THR A 195 -16.05 6.60 28.04
C THR A 195 -17.02 6.47 29.21
N ASP A 196 -18.33 6.67 28.97
CA ASP A 196 -19.37 6.50 29.98
C ASP A 196 -19.78 5.03 30.06
N GLU A 197 -19.36 4.34 31.11
CA GLU A 197 -19.69 2.94 31.38
C GLU A 197 -21.20 2.69 31.51
N LYS A 198 -21.98 3.72 31.89
CA LYS A 198 -23.44 3.61 32.02
C LYS A 198 -24.15 3.75 30.69
N ASN A 199 -23.49 4.34 29.70
CA ASN A 199 -24.03 4.57 28.36
C ASN A 199 -22.95 4.20 27.31
N PRO A 200 -22.65 2.89 27.16
CA PRO A 200 -21.73 2.44 26.14
C PRO A 200 -22.29 2.74 24.75
N GLY A 201 -21.45 3.22 23.85
CA GLY A 201 -21.88 3.60 22.51
C GLY A 201 -20.78 4.27 21.70
N LEU A 202 -21.15 4.70 20.51
CA LEU A 202 -20.30 5.41 19.57
C LEU A 202 -20.62 6.91 19.59
N ILE A 203 -19.60 7.73 19.45
CA ILE A 203 -19.70 9.19 19.43
C ILE A 203 -19.04 9.69 18.15
N GLY A 204 -19.81 10.26 17.24
CA GLY A 204 -19.26 10.98 16.10
C GLY A 204 -18.87 12.39 16.50
N VAL A 205 -17.62 12.78 16.23
CA VAL A 205 -17.08 14.11 16.45
C VAL A 205 -16.64 14.73 15.13
N ASN A 206 -16.83 16.03 14.99
CA ASN A 206 -16.32 16.77 13.85
C ASN A 206 -14.78 16.79 13.90
N ALA A 207 -14.14 16.26 12.87
CA ALA A 207 -12.69 16.14 12.82
C ALA A 207 -11.98 17.50 12.94
N ARG A 208 -12.57 18.59 12.42
CA ARG A 208 -11.92 19.91 12.41
C ARG A 208 -12.01 20.69 13.71
N ASN A 209 -13.05 20.49 14.54
CA ASN A 209 -13.26 21.32 15.73
C ASN A 209 -13.55 20.53 17.02
N GLY A 210 -13.65 19.19 16.93
CA GLY A 210 -13.86 18.30 18.08
C GLY A 210 -15.29 18.31 18.62
N GLU A 211 -16.20 19.06 18.00
CA GLU A 211 -17.59 19.12 18.46
C GLU A 211 -18.31 17.81 18.19
N ARG A 212 -19.04 17.32 19.20
CA ARG A 212 -19.87 16.12 19.08
C ARG A 212 -21.01 16.38 18.09
N ARG A 213 -21.11 15.53 17.06
CA ARG A 213 -22.18 15.53 16.06
C ARG A 213 -23.33 14.63 16.47
N TRP A 214 -23.02 13.43 16.93
CA TRP A 214 -24.03 12.42 17.25
C TRP A 214 -23.52 11.42 18.28
N THR A 215 -24.46 10.73 18.91
CA THR A 215 -24.22 9.55 19.75
C THR A 215 -25.09 8.42 19.24
N TRP A 216 -24.56 7.21 19.24
CA TRP A 216 -25.30 6.03 18.82
C TRP A 216 -25.03 4.87 19.78
N ALA A 217 -26.09 4.15 20.12
CA ALA A 217 -26.04 2.85 20.76
C ALA A 217 -27.16 1.98 20.16
N PRO A 218 -26.96 0.66 20.03
CA PRO A 218 -27.98 -0.25 19.53
C PRO A 218 -29.18 -0.24 20.50
N SER A 219 -30.36 0.11 19.98
CA SER A 219 -31.58 0.29 20.79
C SER A 219 -32.10 -1.02 21.41
N ASP A 220 -31.72 -2.15 20.84
CA ASP A 220 -32.09 -3.50 21.28
C ASP A 220 -31.03 -4.19 22.14
N ALA A 221 -29.93 -3.49 22.46
CA ALA A 221 -29.04 -3.92 23.52
C ALA A 221 -29.75 -3.79 24.87
N ALA A 222 -30.23 -4.92 25.40
CA ALA A 222 -31.04 -5.01 26.62
C ALA A 222 -30.23 -4.71 27.91
N GLY A 223 -29.54 -3.58 27.98
CA GLY A 223 -28.66 -3.21 29.10
C GLY A 223 -27.38 -4.04 29.22
N ALA A 224 -27.07 -4.85 28.20
CA ALA A 224 -25.82 -5.59 28.14
C ALA A 224 -24.65 -4.65 27.81
N ALA A 225 -23.48 -4.91 28.42
CA ALA A 225 -22.24 -4.31 27.96
C ALA A 225 -21.97 -4.82 26.52
N CYS A 226 -22.17 -3.95 25.52
CA CYS A 226 -21.89 -4.27 24.13
C CYS A 226 -20.45 -3.91 23.80
N GLU A 227 -19.74 -4.85 23.20
CA GLU A 227 -18.46 -4.58 22.55
C GLU A 227 -18.72 -4.16 21.09
N PHE A 228 -18.02 -3.10 20.65
CA PHE A 228 -18.13 -2.58 19.30
C PHE A 228 -16.88 -2.92 18.50
N LYS A 229 -17.02 -3.80 17.51
CA LYS A 229 -15.94 -4.25 16.61
C LYS A 229 -16.08 -3.57 15.25
N PRO A 230 -15.27 -2.54 14.96
CA PRO A 230 -15.32 -1.86 13.68
C PRO A 230 -14.79 -2.79 12.58
N GLN A 231 -15.44 -2.73 11.43
CA GLN A 231 -15.03 -3.50 10.25
C GLN A 231 -14.16 -2.64 9.33
N ASP A 232 -13.45 -3.27 8.40
CA ASP A 232 -12.62 -2.57 7.42
C ASP A 232 -13.49 -1.67 6.54
N THR A 233 -13.27 -0.35 6.61
CA THR A 233 -14.02 0.65 5.86
C THR A 233 -13.14 1.81 5.42
N ASP A 234 -13.43 2.35 4.24
CA ASP A 234 -12.87 3.63 3.75
C ASP A 234 -13.60 4.86 4.32
N GLY A 235 -14.50 4.65 5.29
CA GLY A 235 -15.25 5.70 5.97
C GLY A 235 -16.44 6.26 5.18
N SER A 236 -16.79 5.67 4.03
CA SER A 236 -18.02 5.97 3.28
C SER A 236 -19.28 5.51 4.02
N LEU A 237 -19.15 4.42 4.77
CA LEU A 237 -20.18 3.84 5.61
C LEU A 237 -19.48 3.23 6.83
N LEU A 238 -19.94 3.56 8.03
CA LEU A 238 -19.36 3.00 9.25
C LEU A 238 -20.01 1.65 9.50
N VAL A 239 -19.25 0.57 9.31
CA VAL A 239 -19.75 -0.79 9.59
C VAL A 239 -19.16 -1.29 10.89
N VAL A 240 -20.04 -1.63 11.82
CA VAL A 240 -19.67 -2.07 13.18
C VAL A 240 -20.45 -3.33 13.50
N GLU A 241 -19.73 -4.34 13.95
CA GLU A 241 -20.32 -5.48 14.64
C GLU A 241 -20.48 -5.13 16.12
N ALA A 242 -21.73 -5.18 16.59
CA ALA A 242 -22.04 -5.17 18.02
C ALA A 242 -22.35 -6.60 18.43
N ASP A 243 -21.50 -7.18 19.27
CA ASP A 243 -21.61 -8.58 19.74
C ASP A 243 -22.98 -8.91 20.33
N CYS A 244 -23.62 -7.92 20.95
CA CYS A 244 -24.90 -8.02 21.62
C CYS A 244 -26.12 -7.98 20.69
N SER A 245 -26.01 -7.47 19.46
CA SER A 245 -27.20 -7.15 18.64
C SER A 245 -27.03 -7.26 17.12
N GLY A 246 -25.84 -7.62 16.65
CA GLY A 246 -25.55 -7.86 15.24
C GLY A 246 -24.75 -6.74 14.58
N MET A 247 -24.78 -6.70 13.25
CA MET A 247 -23.97 -5.80 12.45
C MET A 247 -24.80 -4.62 11.97
N TYR A 248 -24.22 -3.43 12.08
CA TYR A 248 -24.84 -2.17 11.72
C TYR A 248 -23.98 -1.45 10.72
N ALA A 249 -24.63 -0.86 9.73
CA ALA A 249 -24.05 0.21 8.96
C ALA A 249 -24.68 1.54 9.33
N LEU A 250 -23.84 2.51 9.64
CA LEU A 250 -24.24 3.84 10.02
C LEU A 250 -23.76 4.85 8.98
N ASP A 251 -24.60 5.84 8.72
CA ASP A 251 -24.17 7.07 8.09
C ASP A 251 -23.10 7.73 8.98
N PRO A 252 -21.87 7.93 8.51
CA PRO A 252 -20.84 8.45 9.38
C PRO A 252 -21.04 9.92 9.78
N ALA A 253 -21.75 10.72 8.96
CA ALA A 253 -21.98 12.13 9.24
C ALA A 253 -23.05 12.33 10.32
N SER A 254 -24.09 11.49 10.35
CA SER A 254 -25.24 11.64 11.24
C SER A 254 -25.40 10.56 12.30
N GLY A 255 -24.70 9.43 12.20
CA GLY A 255 -24.87 8.25 13.05
C GLY A 255 -26.18 7.49 12.78
N ALA A 256 -26.89 7.80 11.69
CA ALA A 256 -28.15 7.15 11.36
C ALA A 256 -27.90 5.73 10.85
N VAL A 257 -28.63 4.75 11.37
CA VAL A 257 -28.56 3.36 10.88
C VAL A 257 -29.10 3.31 9.45
N ARG A 258 -28.23 2.94 8.51
CA ARG A 258 -28.57 2.71 7.10
C ARG A 258 -29.14 1.31 6.91
N TRP A 259 -28.53 0.33 7.56
CA TRP A 259 -29.03 -1.03 7.60
C TRP A 259 -28.51 -1.79 8.82
N LYS A 260 -29.24 -2.84 9.18
CA LYS A 260 -28.90 -3.80 10.22
C LYS A 260 -28.99 -5.21 9.66
N ARG A 261 -28.03 -6.07 10.00
CA ARG A 261 -28.03 -7.50 9.64
C ARG A 261 -27.64 -8.34 10.85
N ALA A 262 -28.19 -9.55 10.93
CA ALA A 262 -27.68 -10.54 11.88
C ALA A 262 -26.21 -10.83 11.52
N THR A 263 -25.34 -10.88 12.52
CA THR A 263 -23.90 -11.11 12.31
C THR A 263 -23.63 -12.47 11.70
N GLY A 264 -24.42 -13.49 12.02
CA GLY A 264 -24.40 -14.80 11.36
C GLY A 264 -23.03 -15.51 11.36
N GLY A 265 -22.06 -15.04 12.14
CA GLY A 265 -20.66 -15.47 12.06
C GLY A 265 -19.88 -14.89 10.87
N ALA A 266 -20.08 -13.61 10.52
CA ALA A 266 -19.28 -12.95 9.50
C ALA A 266 -17.78 -12.97 9.86
N ASP A 267 -16.97 -13.59 9.02
CA ASP A 267 -15.53 -13.72 9.23
C ASP A 267 -14.76 -12.54 8.63
N LYS A 268 -15.28 -11.99 7.51
CA LYS A 268 -14.64 -10.89 6.79
C LYS A 268 -15.68 -9.89 6.31
N VAL A 269 -15.47 -8.62 6.68
CA VAL A 269 -16.34 -7.52 6.26
C VAL A 269 -15.50 -6.34 5.78
N VAL A 270 -15.67 -5.98 4.50
CA VAL A 270 -14.89 -4.93 3.84
C VAL A 270 -15.84 -3.95 3.14
N THR A 271 -15.68 -2.67 3.41
CA THR A 271 -16.53 -1.60 2.89
C THR A 271 -15.73 -0.59 2.09
N ARG A 272 -16.16 -0.36 0.84
CA ARG A 272 -15.59 0.64 -0.07
C ARG A 272 -16.71 1.40 -0.77
N ASP A 273 -16.65 2.72 -0.71
CA ASP A 273 -17.60 3.66 -1.31
C ASP A 273 -19.09 3.30 -1.13
N GLY A 274 -19.46 2.90 0.09
CA GLY A 274 -20.81 2.56 0.49
C GLY A 274 -21.24 1.14 0.12
N ALA A 275 -20.40 0.37 -0.57
CA ALA A 275 -20.64 -1.04 -0.83
C ALA A 275 -19.85 -1.91 0.16
N THR A 276 -20.54 -2.84 0.81
CA THR A 276 -19.97 -3.71 1.86
C THR A 276 -20.03 -5.17 1.41
N ILE A 277 -18.87 -5.82 1.30
CA ILE A 277 -18.80 -7.28 1.21
C ILE A 277 -18.85 -7.86 2.61
N VAL A 278 -19.71 -8.83 2.81
CA VAL A 278 -19.83 -9.68 4.00
C VAL A 278 -19.56 -11.11 3.58
N THR A 279 -18.53 -11.73 4.13
CA THR A 279 -18.14 -13.11 3.83
C THR A 279 -18.20 -13.95 5.11
N THR A 280 -18.81 -15.14 5.01
CA THR A 280 -18.85 -16.18 6.04
C THR A 280 -18.27 -17.47 5.47
N TYR A 281 -17.33 -18.08 6.18
CA TYR A 281 -16.66 -19.31 5.77
C TYR A 281 -17.39 -20.55 6.34
N GLY A 282 -17.43 -21.63 5.56
CA GLY A 282 -18.03 -22.91 5.99
C GLY A 282 -19.56 -22.91 6.21
N ALA A 283 -20.25 -21.82 5.92
CA ALA A 283 -21.71 -21.69 6.03
C ALA A 283 -22.47 -22.71 5.14
N GLY A 284 -23.09 -23.72 5.77
CA GLY A 284 -23.89 -24.72 5.05
C GLY A 284 -23.06 -25.68 4.18
N GLY A 285 -21.77 -25.86 4.49
CA GLY A 285 -20.86 -26.74 3.74
C GLY A 285 -20.05 -26.03 2.65
N GLY A 286 -20.06 -24.70 2.61
CA GLY A 286 -19.23 -23.89 1.71
C GLY A 286 -19.21 -22.42 2.13
N ASN A 287 -18.47 -21.59 1.40
CA ASN A 287 -18.34 -20.17 1.69
C ASN A 287 -19.50 -19.38 1.08
N LEU A 288 -19.87 -18.29 1.74
CA LEU A 288 -20.90 -17.36 1.31
C LEU A 288 -20.35 -15.94 1.36
N SER A 289 -20.41 -15.24 0.23
CA SER A 289 -20.09 -13.81 0.15
C SER A 289 -21.28 -13.04 -0.39
N VAL A 290 -21.59 -11.91 0.24
CA VAL A 290 -22.70 -11.03 -0.12
C VAL A 290 -22.20 -9.60 -0.25
N LEU A 291 -22.49 -8.95 -1.37
CA LEU A 291 -22.27 -7.52 -1.55
C LEU A 291 -23.54 -6.77 -1.21
N VAL A 292 -23.45 -5.84 -0.27
CA VAL A 292 -24.56 -5.05 0.25
C VAL A 292 -24.34 -3.58 -0.08
N GLY A 293 -25.34 -2.91 -0.65
CA GLY A 293 -25.29 -1.48 -0.93
C GLY A 293 -25.45 -0.61 0.33
N ALA A 294 -25.21 0.69 0.19
CA ALA A 294 -25.36 1.65 1.28
C ALA A 294 -26.80 1.75 1.80
N ASP A 295 -27.79 1.33 1.01
CA ASP A 295 -29.21 1.25 1.35
C ASP A 295 -29.60 -0.09 2.01
N GLY A 296 -28.65 -1.01 2.18
CA GLY A 296 -28.87 -2.33 2.76
C GLY A 296 -29.34 -3.38 1.77
N ARG A 297 -29.57 -3.02 0.51
CA ARG A 297 -29.98 -3.97 -0.54
C ARG A 297 -28.84 -4.91 -0.86
N GLU A 298 -29.17 -6.19 -1.04
CA GLU A 298 -28.25 -7.18 -1.60
C GLU A 298 -28.04 -6.90 -3.10
N LEU A 299 -26.80 -6.63 -3.48
CA LEU A 299 -26.40 -6.29 -4.85
C LEU A 299 -25.78 -7.48 -5.59
N TRP A 300 -25.16 -8.39 -4.87
CA TRP A 300 -24.52 -9.59 -5.44
C TRP A 300 -24.33 -10.64 -4.36
N LYS A 301 -24.33 -11.91 -4.75
CA LYS A 301 -24.15 -13.06 -3.86
C LYS A 301 -23.38 -14.17 -4.54
N LEU A 302 -22.46 -14.79 -3.79
CA LEU A 302 -21.72 -15.98 -4.16
C LEU A 302 -21.91 -17.05 -3.10
N SER A 303 -22.30 -18.24 -3.51
CA SER A 303 -22.33 -19.44 -2.67
C SER A 303 -21.85 -20.61 -3.53
N ALA A 304 -20.54 -20.86 -3.52
CA ALA A 304 -19.90 -21.74 -4.49
C ALA A 304 -18.71 -22.51 -3.88
N GLY A 305 -19.01 -23.50 -3.04
CA GLY A 305 -17.99 -24.38 -2.45
C GLY A 305 -16.93 -23.58 -1.67
N PRO A 306 -15.62 -23.76 -1.96
CA PRO A 306 -14.56 -23.04 -1.26
C PRO A 306 -14.38 -21.59 -1.72
N LEU A 307 -15.10 -21.13 -2.76
CA LEU A 307 -14.90 -19.78 -3.30
C LEU A 307 -15.46 -18.70 -2.37
N ALA A 308 -14.66 -17.67 -2.12
CA ALA A 308 -15.04 -16.49 -1.35
C ALA A 308 -14.66 -15.21 -2.09
N ALA A 309 -15.36 -14.12 -1.77
CA ALA A 309 -14.93 -12.78 -2.14
C ALA A 309 -13.78 -12.35 -1.23
N GLU A 310 -12.62 -12.14 -1.84
CA GLU A 310 -11.38 -11.81 -1.13
C GLU A 310 -11.07 -10.32 -1.16
N GLU A 311 -11.48 -9.61 -2.20
CA GLU A 311 -11.15 -8.20 -2.37
C GLU A 311 -12.32 -7.42 -2.98
N ILE A 312 -12.39 -6.13 -2.67
CA ILE A 312 -13.27 -5.19 -3.33
C ILE A 312 -12.60 -3.84 -3.56
N ALA A 313 -12.83 -3.30 -4.75
CA ALA A 313 -12.62 -1.89 -5.05
C ALA A 313 -13.85 -1.32 -5.73
N VAL A 314 -14.16 -0.05 -5.45
CA VAL A 314 -15.28 0.67 -6.05
C VAL A 314 -14.77 1.91 -6.76
N ALA A 315 -15.06 2.03 -8.05
CA ALA A 315 -14.75 3.20 -8.85
C ALA A 315 -16.00 3.66 -9.59
N GLY A 316 -16.54 4.81 -9.20
CA GLY A 316 -17.82 5.30 -9.69
C GLY A 316 -18.97 4.40 -9.26
N ASP A 317 -19.78 3.95 -10.21
CA ASP A 317 -20.92 3.05 -9.95
C ASP A 317 -20.60 1.57 -10.21
N ARG A 318 -19.31 1.21 -10.23
CA ARG A 318 -18.82 -0.15 -10.46
C ARG A 318 -17.99 -0.66 -9.29
N ALA A 319 -18.30 -1.87 -8.84
CA ALA A 319 -17.46 -2.64 -7.94
C ALA A 319 -16.70 -3.72 -8.72
N VAL A 320 -15.41 -3.87 -8.43
CA VAL A 320 -14.59 -5.00 -8.83
C VAL A 320 -14.44 -5.89 -7.61
N VAL A 321 -14.91 -7.14 -7.72
CA VAL A 321 -14.86 -8.14 -6.65
C VAL A 321 -13.89 -9.24 -7.05
N GLY A 322 -12.81 -9.41 -6.28
CA GLY A 322 -11.90 -10.53 -6.43
C GLY A 322 -12.50 -11.78 -5.77
N VAL A 323 -12.66 -12.86 -6.53
CA VAL A 323 -13.21 -14.14 -6.05
C VAL A 323 -12.18 -15.24 -6.26
N ALA A 324 -11.75 -15.90 -5.20
CA ALA A 324 -10.80 -17.02 -5.23
C ALA A 324 -11.27 -18.16 -4.32
N ASP A 325 -10.64 -19.31 -4.48
CA ASP A 325 -10.71 -20.39 -3.50
C ASP A 325 -10.09 -19.90 -2.18
N HIS A 326 -10.86 -19.94 -1.09
CA HIS A 326 -10.43 -19.39 0.20
C HIS A 326 -9.25 -20.17 0.79
N ASP A 327 -9.27 -21.51 0.65
CA ASP A 327 -8.29 -22.38 1.31
C ASP A 327 -6.93 -22.35 0.58
N SER A 328 -6.96 -22.23 -0.75
CA SER A 328 -5.76 -22.30 -1.59
C SER A 328 -5.35 -20.98 -2.25
N GLY A 329 -6.23 -19.98 -2.26
CA GLY A 329 -6.04 -18.72 -3.00
C GLY A 329 -6.06 -18.89 -4.53
N HIS A 330 -6.27 -20.11 -5.05
CA HIS A 330 -6.21 -20.40 -6.47
C HIS A 330 -7.47 -19.94 -7.21
N GLY A 331 -7.32 -19.73 -8.52
CA GLY A 331 -8.44 -19.44 -9.42
C GLY A 331 -9.06 -18.05 -9.23
N LEU A 332 -8.29 -17.07 -8.73
CA LEU A 332 -8.78 -15.70 -8.59
C LEU A 332 -9.33 -15.20 -9.93
N ARG A 333 -10.57 -14.73 -9.89
CA ARG A 333 -11.22 -13.98 -10.97
C ARG A 333 -11.77 -12.67 -10.46
N MET A 334 -11.91 -11.71 -11.35
CA MET A 334 -12.61 -10.47 -11.07
C MET A 334 -14.05 -10.56 -11.57
N GLU A 335 -15.00 -10.22 -10.71
CA GLU A 335 -16.39 -9.96 -11.11
C GLU A 335 -16.65 -8.45 -11.10
N PHE A 336 -17.28 -7.96 -12.17
CA PHE A 336 -17.65 -6.55 -12.30
C PHE A 336 -19.13 -6.39 -11.97
N VAL A 337 -19.44 -5.65 -10.91
CA VAL A 337 -20.81 -5.47 -10.42
C VAL A 337 -21.22 -4.01 -10.56
N ASN A 338 -22.35 -3.75 -11.21
CA ASN A 338 -22.95 -2.42 -11.27
C ASN A 338 -23.75 -2.15 -10.00
N LEU A 339 -23.30 -1.17 -9.21
CA LEU A 339 -23.86 -0.88 -7.90
C LEU A 339 -25.26 -0.27 -7.95
N ARG A 340 -25.62 0.39 -9.06
CA ARG A 340 -26.98 0.93 -9.25
C ARG A 340 -27.98 -0.19 -9.49
N THR A 341 -27.66 -1.11 -10.37
CA THR A 341 -28.59 -2.18 -10.77
C THR A 341 -28.50 -3.43 -9.90
N GLY A 342 -27.36 -3.68 -9.25
CA GLY A 342 -27.05 -4.96 -8.59
C GLY A 342 -26.85 -6.10 -9.60
N LYS A 343 -26.44 -5.79 -10.84
CA LYS A 343 -26.15 -6.81 -11.85
C LYS A 343 -24.65 -6.99 -12.01
N ALA A 344 -24.21 -8.25 -12.02
CA ALA A 344 -22.88 -8.60 -12.53
C ALA A 344 -22.87 -8.38 -14.05
N GLU A 345 -21.96 -7.55 -14.54
CA GLU A 345 -21.87 -7.15 -15.95
C GLU A 345 -20.78 -7.92 -16.71
N GLY A 346 -19.89 -8.62 -16.00
CA GLY A 346 -18.86 -9.42 -16.63
C GLY A 346 -17.91 -10.07 -15.63
N ARG A 347 -17.02 -10.89 -16.18
CA ARG A 347 -15.89 -11.49 -15.45
C ARG A 347 -14.63 -11.35 -16.28
N ALA A 348 -13.51 -11.18 -15.60
CA ALA A 348 -12.19 -11.30 -16.20
C ALA A 348 -11.36 -12.26 -15.36
N ASP A 349 -10.46 -12.98 -16.01
CA ASP A 349 -9.41 -13.69 -15.29
C ASP A 349 -8.61 -12.66 -14.51
N ALA A 350 -8.33 -12.99 -13.26
CA ALA A 350 -7.53 -12.16 -12.39
C ALA A 350 -6.29 -12.94 -11.96
N ARG A 351 -5.44 -12.25 -11.24
CA ARG A 351 -4.21 -12.76 -10.66
C ARG A 351 -4.18 -12.24 -9.24
N THR A 352 -3.68 -13.02 -8.30
CA THR A 352 -3.62 -12.62 -6.89
C THR A 352 -3.00 -11.24 -6.76
N HIS A 353 -3.85 -10.28 -6.43
CA HIS A 353 -3.46 -8.98 -5.91
C HIS A 353 -3.35 -9.11 -4.40
N ASP A 354 -2.69 -8.15 -3.79
CA ASP A 354 -2.59 -8.08 -2.33
C ASP A 354 -3.08 -6.69 -1.93
N GLY A 355 -4.36 -6.48 -2.24
CA GLY A 355 -5.07 -5.22 -2.18
C GLY A 355 -5.37 -4.58 -3.55
N LEU A 356 -6.54 -3.93 -3.63
CA LEU A 356 -6.94 -3.10 -4.75
C LEU A 356 -6.99 -1.62 -4.34
N ALA A 357 -6.43 -0.76 -5.19
CA ALA A 357 -6.51 0.70 -5.06
C ALA A 357 -7.43 1.31 -6.12
N THR A 358 -7.84 2.57 -5.93
CA THR A 358 -8.72 3.28 -6.87
C THR A 358 -8.21 4.68 -7.14
N GLY A 359 -8.48 5.18 -8.35
CA GLY A 359 -8.10 6.54 -8.75
C GLY A 359 -8.50 6.83 -10.19
N GLY A 360 -9.08 8.00 -10.44
CA GLY A 360 -9.49 8.47 -11.77
C GLY A 360 -10.54 7.58 -12.43
N GLY A 361 -11.43 6.97 -11.64
CA GLY A 361 -12.44 6.04 -12.12
C GLY A 361 -11.91 4.66 -12.54
N ARG A 362 -10.67 4.32 -12.18
CA ARG A 362 -10.07 3.00 -12.41
C ARG A 362 -9.79 2.27 -11.10
N VAL A 363 -9.56 0.98 -11.22
CA VAL A 363 -9.08 0.10 -10.16
C VAL A 363 -7.65 -0.33 -10.50
N TYR A 364 -6.79 -0.47 -9.50
CA TYR A 364 -5.41 -0.88 -9.65
C TYR A 364 -5.12 -2.06 -8.74
N GLY A 365 -4.57 -3.14 -9.31
CA GLY A 365 -4.05 -4.26 -8.55
C GLY A 365 -2.52 -4.31 -8.65
N VAL A 366 -1.84 -4.41 -7.51
CA VAL A 366 -0.37 -4.57 -7.48
C VAL A 366 -0.05 -6.05 -7.36
N ARG A 367 0.91 -6.51 -8.17
CA ARG A 367 1.41 -7.89 -8.15
C ARG A 367 2.91 -7.89 -7.96
N GLN A 368 3.38 -8.88 -7.21
CA GLN A 368 4.80 -9.07 -6.98
C GLN A 368 5.60 -9.33 -8.27
N TRP A 369 4.98 -9.96 -9.28
CA TRP A 369 5.64 -10.28 -10.54
C TRP A 369 4.73 -10.05 -11.75
N LEU A 370 5.35 -9.72 -12.88
CA LEU A 370 4.67 -9.43 -14.14
C LEU A 370 4.05 -10.65 -14.83
N GLY A 371 4.70 -11.81 -14.77
CA GLY A 371 4.29 -13.05 -15.47
C GLY A 371 2.99 -13.69 -14.97
N GLU A 372 2.51 -14.72 -15.67
CA GLU A 372 1.30 -15.47 -15.31
C GLU A 372 1.55 -16.53 -14.23
N TYR A 373 0.52 -16.81 -13.41
CA TYR A 373 0.59 -17.68 -12.22
C TYR A 373 0.64 -19.19 -12.56
N GLU A 374 0.13 -19.63 -13.72
CA GLU A 374 0.03 -21.05 -14.09
C GLU A 374 1.38 -21.80 -14.22
N THR A 375 2.51 -21.11 -14.06
CA THR A 375 3.86 -21.70 -14.03
C THR A 375 4.38 -22.01 -12.62
N TRP A 376 3.62 -21.74 -11.55
CA TRP A 376 4.04 -22.00 -10.16
C TRP A 376 4.31 -23.49 -9.87
N GLY A 377 3.69 -24.39 -10.65
CA GLY A 377 3.85 -25.85 -10.51
C GLY A 377 5.21 -26.43 -10.91
N ALA A 378 6.18 -25.63 -11.37
CA ALA A 378 7.55 -26.08 -11.58
C ALA A 378 8.54 -24.92 -11.66
N ALA A 379 9.28 -24.67 -10.57
CA ALA A 379 10.63 -24.07 -10.60
C ALA A 379 10.79 -22.64 -11.17
N TYR A 380 9.85 -21.71 -10.93
CA TYR A 380 10.07 -20.30 -11.21
C TYR A 380 10.27 -19.50 -9.93
N ASP A 381 11.38 -18.78 -9.81
CA ASP A 381 11.49 -17.67 -8.86
C ASP A 381 10.89 -16.40 -9.49
N PRO A 382 9.80 -15.83 -8.92
CA PRO A 382 9.11 -14.66 -9.47
C PRO A 382 9.89 -13.34 -9.29
N ARG A 383 11.02 -13.32 -8.58
CA ARG A 383 11.76 -12.09 -8.24
C ARG A 383 12.60 -11.50 -9.38
N LEU A 384 12.57 -12.11 -10.57
CA LEU A 384 13.46 -11.79 -11.70
C LEU A 384 12.77 -11.07 -12.86
N VAL A 385 11.49 -10.76 -12.68
CA VAL A 385 10.70 -9.90 -13.53
C VAL A 385 10.30 -8.67 -12.72
N PRO A 386 10.02 -7.53 -13.38
CA PRO A 386 9.45 -6.40 -12.66
C PRO A 386 8.16 -6.80 -11.94
N GLY A 387 7.82 -6.05 -10.88
CA GLY A 387 6.46 -6.13 -10.33
C GLY A 387 5.43 -5.74 -11.39
N ALA A 388 4.17 -6.06 -11.16
CA ALA A 388 3.09 -5.70 -12.07
C ALA A 388 2.10 -4.72 -11.43
N LEU A 389 1.56 -3.85 -12.26
CA LEU A 389 0.41 -3.02 -11.96
C LEU A 389 -0.68 -3.34 -12.97
N ASP A 390 -1.75 -4.00 -12.53
CA ASP A 390 -2.92 -4.24 -13.35
C ASP A 390 -3.83 -3.01 -13.29
N VAL A 391 -3.93 -2.30 -14.40
CA VAL A 391 -4.83 -1.16 -14.59
C VAL A 391 -6.17 -1.68 -15.11
N ILE A 392 -7.19 -1.60 -14.26
CA ILE A 392 -8.50 -2.20 -14.49
C ILE A 392 -9.51 -1.10 -14.82
N ASP A 393 -10.16 -1.24 -15.97
CA ASP A 393 -11.33 -0.46 -16.37
C ASP A 393 -12.60 -1.20 -15.93
N PRO A 394 -13.26 -0.76 -14.86
CA PRO A 394 -14.37 -1.49 -14.28
C PRO A 394 -15.67 -1.36 -15.08
N VAL A 395 -15.74 -0.42 -16.02
CA VAL A 395 -16.90 -0.25 -16.92
C VAL A 395 -16.77 -1.18 -18.11
N ARG A 396 -15.57 -1.32 -18.68
CA ARG A 396 -15.31 -2.19 -19.83
C ARG A 396 -14.99 -3.64 -19.44
N GLY A 397 -14.69 -3.89 -18.17
CA GLY A 397 -14.18 -5.19 -17.71
C GLY A 397 -12.80 -5.53 -18.29
N ALA A 398 -12.00 -4.51 -18.61
CA ALA A 398 -10.71 -4.66 -19.28
C ALA A 398 -9.56 -4.51 -18.29
N VAL A 399 -8.53 -5.35 -18.42
CA VAL A 399 -7.33 -5.35 -17.57
C VAL A 399 -6.12 -5.12 -18.46
N THR A 400 -5.29 -4.13 -18.13
CA THR A 400 -4.01 -3.90 -18.79
C THR A 400 -2.89 -3.99 -17.77
N THR A 401 -1.97 -4.92 -17.96
CA THR A 401 -0.82 -5.10 -17.07
C THR A 401 0.31 -4.16 -17.49
N VAL A 402 0.80 -3.38 -16.54
CA VAL A 402 1.94 -2.46 -16.68
C VAL A 402 3.10 -2.99 -15.82
N PRO A 403 4.32 -3.11 -16.36
CA PRO A 403 5.49 -3.42 -15.54
C PRO A 403 5.83 -2.25 -14.63
N LEU A 404 6.00 -2.53 -13.34
CA LEU A 404 6.57 -1.58 -12.40
C LEU A 404 8.06 -1.36 -12.74
N PRO A 405 8.63 -0.16 -12.53
CA PRO A 405 10.04 0.11 -12.81
C PRO A 405 10.99 -0.48 -11.76
N PHE A 406 10.48 -1.35 -10.89
CA PHE A 406 11.22 -1.99 -9.81
C PHE A 406 10.69 -3.40 -9.58
N ALA A 407 11.56 -4.27 -9.07
CA ALA A 407 11.16 -5.56 -8.52
C ALA A 407 10.46 -5.37 -7.16
N LEU A 408 9.46 -6.20 -6.92
CA LEU A 408 8.84 -6.39 -5.62
C LEU A 408 9.34 -7.71 -5.05
N ASP A 409 10.03 -7.65 -3.92
CA ASP A 409 10.29 -8.83 -3.10
C ASP A 409 9.09 -8.93 -2.16
N SER A 410 8.33 -10.02 -2.18
CA SER A 410 7.19 -10.14 -1.27
C SER A 410 6.96 -11.57 -0.82
N ARG A 411 6.66 -11.68 0.48
CA ARG A 411 5.65 -12.63 0.94
C ARG A 411 4.38 -11.93 1.46
N ALA A 412 4.28 -10.60 1.38
CA ALA A 412 3.06 -9.82 1.65
C ALA A 412 3.26 -8.34 1.22
N LEU A 413 2.66 -7.89 0.12
CA LEU A 413 2.43 -6.47 -0.18
C LEU A 413 1.47 -5.80 0.81
N GLU A 414 0.75 -6.55 1.66
CA GLU A 414 0.07 -6.01 2.84
C GLU A 414 0.98 -5.83 4.07
N ALA A 415 2.26 -6.20 4.00
CA ALA A 415 3.21 -5.98 5.08
C ALA A 415 3.33 -4.48 5.44
N LEU A 416 3.78 -4.21 6.67
CA LEU A 416 4.17 -2.87 7.09
C LEU A 416 5.68 -2.65 6.85
N PRO A 417 6.09 -1.46 6.39
CA PRO A 417 5.24 -0.51 5.64
C PRO A 417 4.77 -1.13 4.32
N ARG A 418 3.57 -0.72 3.86
CA ARG A 418 3.07 -1.17 2.55
C ARG A 418 4.08 -0.79 1.47
N PRO A 419 4.62 -1.75 0.70
CA PRO A 419 5.70 -1.48 -0.24
C PRO A 419 5.26 -0.62 -1.42
N VAL A 420 3.95 -0.57 -1.70
CA VAL A 420 3.36 0.25 -2.76
C VAL A 420 2.10 0.94 -2.26
N VAL A 421 2.00 2.25 -2.48
CA VAL A 421 0.80 3.06 -2.28
C VAL A 421 0.43 3.71 -3.61
N ILE A 422 -0.85 3.67 -3.99
CA ILE A 422 -1.35 4.29 -5.23
C ILE A 422 -2.32 5.39 -4.84
N GLU A 423 -2.09 6.59 -5.37
CA GLU A 423 -3.03 7.70 -5.24
C GLU A 423 -2.95 8.59 -6.48
N GLY A 424 -4.10 9.04 -6.97
CA GLY A 424 -4.17 9.92 -8.12
C GLY A 424 -3.51 9.29 -9.35
N ASP A 425 -2.54 9.99 -9.93
CA ASP A 425 -1.75 9.55 -11.07
C ASP A 425 -0.34 9.07 -10.68
N ARG A 426 -0.14 8.58 -9.45
CA ARG A 426 1.18 8.18 -8.94
C ARG A 426 1.19 6.83 -8.22
N VAL A 427 2.34 6.16 -8.33
CA VAL A 427 2.72 4.97 -7.55
C VAL A 427 3.86 5.36 -6.63
N LEU A 428 3.65 5.26 -5.32
CA LEU A 428 4.68 5.48 -4.31
C LEU A 428 5.25 4.12 -3.88
N ARG A 429 6.54 3.90 -4.15
CA ARG A 429 7.29 2.77 -3.59
C ARG A 429 7.83 3.16 -2.22
N VAL A 430 7.61 2.30 -1.23
CA VAL A 430 8.12 2.44 0.13
C VAL A 430 9.11 1.32 0.40
N ARG A 431 10.32 1.66 0.85
CA ARG A 431 11.33 0.67 1.25
C ARG A 431 11.93 1.03 2.60
N PRO A 432 11.98 0.09 3.56
CA PRO A 432 12.83 0.24 4.72
C PRO A 432 14.31 0.41 4.34
N SER A 433 15.01 1.25 5.08
CA SER A 433 16.48 1.33 5.14
C SER A 433 16.93 1.03 6.58
N ASP A 434 18.24 0.95 6.81
CA ASP A 434 18.80 0.57 8.13
C ASP A 434 18.31 1.46 9.28
N THR A 435 18.03 2.75 9.02
CA THR A 435 17.62 3.73 10.03
C THR A 435 16.35 4.49 9.66
N GLY A 436 15.64 4.10 8.58
CA GLY A 436 14.59 4.94 8.03
C GLY A 436 13.77 4.31 6.92
N LEU A 437 13.12 5.15 6.13
CA LEU A 437 12.40 4.76 4.92
C LEU A 437 12.95 5.51 3.72
N ARG A 438 13.01 4.82 2.58
CA ARG A 438 13.17 5.42 1.26
C ARG A 438 11.83 5.39 0.54
N LEU A 439 11.38 6.57 0.15
CA LEU A 439 10.17 6.80 -0.64
C LEU A 439 10.58 7.15 -2.07
N THR A 440 9.94 6.53 -3.07
CA THR A 440 10.17 6.87 -4.49
C THR A 440 8.84 6.93 -5.21
N ALA A 441 8.48 8.10 -5.73
CA ALA A 441 7.25 8.27 -6.50
C ALA A 441 7.49 8.09 -7.98
N TYR A 442 6.61 7.34 -8.61
CA TYR A 442 6.57 7.11 -10.04
C TYR A 442 5.26 7.65 -10.59
N GLY A 443 5.33 8.27 -11.76
CA GLY A 443 4.18 8.81 -12.48
C GLY A 443 4.22 8.40 -13.95
N PRO A 444 3.29 8.90 -14.78
CA PRO A 444 3.19 8.52 -16.17
C PRO A 444 4.47 8.85 -16.93
N GLY A 445 5.03 7.84 -17.60
CA GLY A 445 6.12 7.94 -18.55
C GLY A 445 5.63 8.20 -19.97
N GLU A 446 6.56 8.36 -20.90
CA GLU A 446 6.23 8.47 -22.33
C GLU A 446 5.61 7.17 -22.84
N ALA A 447 4.58 7.30 -23.68
CA ALA A 447 3.88 6.16 -24.24
C ALA A 447 4.83 5.32 -25.10
N ALA A 448 5.11 4.09 -24.66
CA ALA A 448 5.85 3.10 -25.42
C ALA A 448 5.03 1.82 -25.49
N ALA A 449 4.74 1.36 -26.70
CA ALA A 449 4.05 0.10 -26.95
C ALA A 449 5.06 -0.98 -27.36
N PRO A 450 4.90 -2.25 -26.93
CA PRO A 450 3.84 -2.76 -26.07
C PRO A 450 4.01 -2.33 -24.60
N VAL A 451 2.91 -2.00 -23.92
CA VAL A 451 2.95 -1.52 -22.52
C VAL A 451 3.41 -2.62 -21.58
N GLU A 452 2.96 -3.85 -21.84
CA GLU A 452 3.20 -5.04 -21.01
C GLU A 452 4.68 -5.43 -20.93
N THR A 453 5.51 -5.00 -21.90
CA THR A 453 6.96 -5.22 -21.94
C THR A 453 7.75 -3.94 -21.68
N GLY A 454 7.09 -2.92 -21.12
CA GLY A 454 7.71 -1.62 -20.84
C GLY A 454 8.18 -0.90 -22.10
N GLY A 455 7.58 -1.19 -23.26
CA GLY A 455 7.92 -0.60 -24.56
C GLY A 455 8.92 -1.39 -25.40
N VAL A 456 9.39 -2.55 -24.94
CA VAL A 456 10.34 -3.39 -25.72
C VAL A 456 9.56 -4.44 -26.52
N PRO A 457 9.58 -4.42 -27.86
CA PRO A 457 8.81 -5.38 -28.66
C PRO A 457 9.38 -6.81 -28.50
N ALA A 458 8.51 -7.83 -28.59
CA ALA A 458 8.91 -9.23 -28.38
C ALA A 458 10.07 -9.69 -29.29
N ARG A 459 10.21 -9.13 -30.50
CA ARG A 459 11.30 -9.44 -31.42
C ARG A 459 12.69 -9.00 -30.95
N ASP A 460 12.74 -8.07 -29.98
CA ASP A 460 13.99 -7.55 -29.42
C ASP A 460 14.46 -8.40 -28.23
N TRP A 461 13.67 -9.41 -27.82
CA TRP A 461 14.08 -10.41 -26.86
C TRP A 461 14.94 -11.47 -27.57
N PRO A 462 16.17 -11.73 -27.08
CA PRO A 462 17.03 -12.73 -27.72
C PRO A 462 16.49 -14.14 -27.53
N ASP A 463 16.87 -15.04 -28.43
CA ASP A 463 16.74 -16.47 -28.22
C ASP A 463 17.76 -16.91 -27.17
N ALA A 464 17.29 -17.43 -26.03
CA ALA A 464 18.14 -17.79 -24.91
C ALA A 464 19.20 -18.82 -25.29
N CYS A 465 18.82 -19.89 -26.01
CA CYS A 465 19.77 -20.94 -26.36
C CYS A 465 20.87 -20.45 -27.33
N SER A 466 20.55 -19.51 -28.19
CA SER A 466 21.49 -18.89 -29.13
C SER A 466 22.61 -18.12 -28.41
N LEU A 467 22.36 -17.60 -27.20
CA LEU A 467 23.37 -16.89 -26.38
C LEU A 467 24.54 -17.78 -25.97
N THR A 468 24.36 -19.11 -25.96
CA THR A 468 25.41 -20.06 -25.60
C THR A 468 26.11 -20.67 -26.82
N ALA A 469 25.84 -20.20 -28.04
CA ALA A 469 26.39 -20.79 -29.26
C ALA A 469 27.94 -20.88 -29.26
N LYS A 470 28.61 -19.92 -28.60
CA LYS A 470 30.07 -19.85 -28.47
C LYS A 470 30.60 -20.33 -27.11
N ALA A 471 29.75 -20.89 -26.26
CA ALA A 471 30.14 -21.35 -24.93
C ALA A 471 30.98 -22.65 -25.02
N PRO A 472 32.19 -22.70 -24.40
CA PRO A 472 33.02 -23.89 -24.38
C PRO A 472 32.34 -25.06 -23.65
N GLY A 473 32.50 -26.28 -24.15
CA GLY A 473 32.05 -27.50 -23.45
C GLY A 473 30.55 -27.77 -23.49
N VAL A 474 29.74 -26.93 -24.13
CA VAL A 474 28.30 -27.20 -24.32
C VAL A 474 28.11 -28.29 -25.37
N ARG A 475 27.53 -29.42 -24.95
CA ARG A 475 27.25 -30.61 -25.77
C ARG A 475 25.89 -30.53 -26.44
N SER A 476 24.88 -30.08 -25.72
CA SER A 476 23.50 -29.97 -26.21
C SER A 476 22.83 -28.73 -25.61
N ARG A 477 21.75 -28.29 -26.27
CA ARG A 477 20.89 -27.18 -25.86
C ARG A 477 19.46 -27.62 -26.03
N GLU A 478 18.67 -27.43 -24.99
CA GLU A 478 17.24 -27.68 -25.01
C GLU A 478 16.54 -26.37 -24.65
N ASP A 479 15.70 -25.90 -25.56
CA ASP A 479 14.84 -24.76 -25.28
C ASP A 479 13.86 -25.14 -24.17
N LEU A 480 13.79 -24.30 -23.14
CA LEU A 480 12.84 -24.50 -22.04
C LEU A 480 11.40 -24.13 -22.45
N ALA A 481 11.15 -23.75 -23.71
CA ALA A 481 9.85 -23.43 -24.30
C ALA A 481 8.88 -24.64 -24.36
N GLY A 482 8.37 -25.07 -23.21
CA GLY A 482 7.12 -25.83 -23.15
C GLY A 482 5.90 -24.95 -23.42
N ARG A 483 5.97 -23.66 -23.05
CA ARG A 483 4.98 -22.59 -23.32
C ARG A 483 5.70 -21.23 -23.40
N PRO A 484 5.21 -20.27 -24.20
CA PRO A 484 5.80 -18.94 -24.24
C PRO A 484 5.57 -18.19 -22.91
N LEU A 485 6.52 -17.33 -22.53
CA LEU A 485 6.34 -16.42 -21.41
C LEU A 485 5.27 -15.38 -21.79
N ARG A 486 4.18 -15.37 -21.03
CA ARG A 486 3.05 -14.45 -21.23
C ARG A 486 3.21 -13.23 -20.32
N LEU A 487 3.28 -12.06 -20.94
CA LEU A 487 3.32 -10.76 -20.29
C LEU A 487 2.06 -10.00 -20.75
N GLY A 488 0.98 -10.16 -19.99
CA GLY A 488 -0.36 -9.76 -20.43
C GLY A 488 -0.70 -10.37 -21.80
N ARG A 489 -0.92 -9.52 -22.81
CA ARG A 489 -1.24 -9.98 -24.17
C ARG A 489 -0.01 -10.35 -25.01
N THR A 490 1.19 -9.99 -24.55
CA THR A 490 2.44 -10.23 -25.27
C THR A 490 2.97 -11.62 -24.97
N SER A 491 3.49 -12.29 -25.99
CA SER A 491 4.02 -13.65 -25.92
C SER A 491 5.50 -13.63 -26.30
N ILE A 492 6.38 -14.03 -25.38
CA ILE A 492 7.82 -14.12 -25.61
C ILE A 492 8.20 -15.60 -25.80
N PRO A 493 8.61 -16.01 -27.01
CA PRO A 493 9.12 -17.36 -27.25
C PRO A 493 10.60 -17.47 -26.84
N HIS A 494 11.12 -18.70 -26.72
CA HIS A 494 12.55 -19.00 -26.57
C HIS A 494 13.28 -18.24 -25.44
N TRP A 495 12.57 -17.94 -24.35
CA TRP A 495 13.05 -17.08 -23.26
C TRP A 495 13.95 -17.83 -22.25
N GLY A 496 14.06 -19.17 -22.34
CA GLY A 496 14.86 -19.98 -21.44
C GLY A 496 15.60 -21.11 -22.15
N CYS A 497 16.74 -21.52 -21.61
CA CYS A 497 17.56 -22.59 -22.16
C CYS A 497 18.13 -23.50 -21.07
N ARG A 498 18.16 -24.80 -21.35
CA ARG A 498 18.95 -25.79 -20.64
C ARG A 498 20.15 -26.16 -21.48
N VAL A 499 21.33 -26.11 -20.88
CA VAL A 499 22.57 -26.52 -21.52
C VAL A 499 23.12 -27.75 -20.82
N GLU A 500 23.51 -28.76 -21.60
CA GLU A 500 24.22 -29.93 -21.08
C GLU A 500 25.70 -29.83 -21.43
N GLY A 501 26.57 -30.13 -20.46
CA GLY A 501 28.02 -29.97 -20.55
C GLY A 501 28.72 -30.73 -19.41
N PRO A 502 29.95 -30.34 -19.01
CA PRO A 502 30.59 -30.83 -17.79
C PRO A 502 29.71 -30.58 -16.56
N ASP A 503 29.07 -29.40 -16.51
CA ASP A 503 28.08 -29.01 -15.51
C ASP A 503 26.81 -28.58 -16.25
N ALA A 504 25.69 -29.28 -15.99
CA ALA A 504 24.40 -28.93 -16.58
C ALA A 504 23.84 -27.68 -15.91
N LEU A 505 23.37 -26.72 -16.71
CA LEU A 505 22.86 -25.44 -16.23
C LEU A 505 21.56 -25.09 -16.93
N LYS A 506 20.65 -24.44 -16.20
CA LYS A 506 19.45 -23.82 -16.77
C LYS A 506 19.56 -22.32 -16.58
N PHE A 507 19.14 -21.57 -17.59
CA PHE A 507 19.07 -20.11 -17.47
C PHE A 507 17.95 -19.53 -18.32
N ARG A 508 17.59 -18.30 -18.00
CA ARG A 508 16.48 -17.58 -18.61
C ARG A 508 16.76 -16.10 -18.77
N ILE A 509 16.20 -15.51 -19.82
CA ILE A 509 16.12 -14.06 -19.98
C ILE A 509 14.92 -13.61 -19.14
N GLY A 510 15.19 -13.06 -17.96
CA GLY A 510 14.15 -12.61 -17.04
C GLY A 510 13.49 -11.32 -17.51
N TRP A 511 14.28 -10.39 -18.04
CA TRP A 511 13.76 -9.11 -18.53
C TRP A 511 14.68 -8.46 -19.56
N VAL A 512 14.08 -7.70 -20.49
CA VAL A 512 14.80 -6.80 -21.40
C VAL A 512 14.31 -5.38 -21.13
N ALA A 513 15.15 -4.58 -20.48
CA ALA A 513 14.83 -3.20 -20.17
C ALA A 513 15.01 -2.31 -21.40
N ARG A 514 14.41 -1.10 -21.38
CA ARG A 514 14.61 -0.13 -22.45
C ARG A 514 16.04 0.43 -22.46
N THR A 515 16.58 0.64 -21.28
CA THR A 515 17.91 1.23 -21.06
C THR A 515 18.71 0.37 -20.09
N THR A 516 20.04 0.56 -20.09
CA THR A 516 20.94 -0.05 -19.10
C THR A 516 20.59 0.41 -17.67
N GLU A 517 20.17 1.66 -17.50
CA GLU A 517 19.80 2.23 -16.20
C GLU A 517 18.52 1.61 -15.65
N ASP A 518 17.52 1.38 -16.50
CA ASP A 518 16.27 0.68 -16.14
C ASP A 518 16.60 -0.75 -15.65
N ALA A 519 17.54 -1.44 -16.31
CA ALA A 519 18.00 -2.76 -15.89
C ALA A 519 18.77 -2.75 -14.57
N HIS A 520 19.62 -1.76 -14.34
CA HIS A 520 20.34 -1.56 -13.07
C HIS A 520 19.35 -1.32 -11.91
N THR A 521 18.40 -0.41 -12.09
CA THR A 521 17.36 -0.10 -11.09
C THR A 521 16.52 -1.33 -10.71
N LEU A 522 16.20 -2.18 -11.69
CA LEU A 522 15.51 -3.44 -11.46
C LEU A 522 16.36 -4.42 -10.65
N LEU A 523 17.63 -4.65 -11.04
CA LEU A 523 18.53 -5.57 -10.37
C LEU A 523 18.79 -5.17 -8.90
N ASP A 524 18.96 -3.87 -8.64
CA ASP A 524 19.09 -3.33 -7.28
C ASP A 524 17.85 -3.56 -6.41
N GLY A 525 16.69 -3.80 -7.03
CA GLY A 525 15.46 -4.18 -6.35
C GLY A 525 15.37 -5.66 -5.97
N VAL A 526 16.16 -6.55 -6.60
CA VAL A 526 16.10 -8.01 -6.38
C VAL A 526 16.75 -8.42 -5.05
N GLY A 527 17.68 -7.62 -4.53
CA GLY A 527 18.45 -7.95 -3.32
C GLY A 527 19.54 -9.01 -3.58
N GLY A 528 19.93 -9.74 -2.55
CA GLY A 528 20.97 -10.78 -2.62
C GLY A 528 22.41 -10.25 -2.45
N SER A 529 23.38 -11.16 -2.44
CA SER A 529 24.80 -10.81 -2.29
C SER A 529 25.45 -10.51 -3.64
N GLU A 530 26.30 -9.47 -3.70
CA GLU A 530 27.03 -9.11 -4.92
C GLU A 530 27.99 -10.22 -5.36
N VAL A 531 28.00 -10.53 -6.65
CA VAL A 531 28.96 -11.43 -7.29
C VAL A 531 29.76 -10.65 -8.33
N ARG A 532 31.09 -10.70 -8.22
CA ARG A 532 31.98 -9.92 -9.09
C ARG A 532 32.54 -10.72 -10.26
N GLY A 533 32.77 -10.02 -11.37
CA GLY A 533 33.47 -10.56 -12.54
C GLY A 533 32.61 -11.52 -13.37
N ILE A 534 31.31 -11.27 -13.44
CA ILE A 534 30.32 -11.90 -14.32
C ILE A 534 29.37 -10.79 -14.78
N GLY A 535 29.15 -10.67 -16.08
CA GLY A 535 28.36 -9.57 -16.65
C GLY A 535 28.89 -8.19 -16.25
N ASP A 536 28.00 -7.19 -16.31
CA ASP A 536 28.29 -5.86 -15.79
C ASP A 536 28.05 -5.81 -14.27
N GLU A 537 26.97 -6.47 -13.81
CA GLU A 537 26.59 -6.61 -12.40
C GLU A 537 25.96 -7.98 -12.18
N ALA A 538 26.19 -8.59 -11.01
CA ALA A 538 25.50 -9.83 -10.65
C ALA A 538 25.17 -9.91 -9.16
N ARG A 539 24.08 -10.62 -8.85
CA ARG A 539 23.57 -10.87 -7.51
C ARG A 539 23.29 -12.36 -7.35
N LEU A 540 23.70 -12.93 -6.21
CA LEU A 540 23.32 -14.28 -5.80
C LEU A 540 22.13 -14.19 -4.86
N VAL A 541 21.05 -14.86 -5.25
CA VAL A 541 19.75 -14.82 -4.55
C VAL A 541 19.41 -16.23 -4.10
N LYS A 542 18.92 -16.36 -2.86
CA LYS A 542 18.45 -17.64 -2.31
C LYS A 542 16.95 -17.78 -2.58
N GLY A 543 16.56 -18.74 -3.41
CA GLY A 543 15.18 -19.12 -3.71
C GLY A 543 14.65 -20.23 -2.80
N GLU A 544 13.39 -20.61 -3.01
CA GLU A 544 12.78 -21.72 -2.27
C GLU A 544 13.36 -23.08 -2.66
N LEU A 545 13.83 -23.22 -3.92
CA LEU A 545 14.31 -24.47 -4.49
C LEU A 545 15.84 -24.52 -4.69
N GLY A 546 16.58 -23.47 -4.30
CA GLY A 546 18.02 -23.39 -4.53
C GLY A 546 18.55 -21.96 -4.56
N TYR A 547 19.56 -21.75 -5.41
CA TYR A 547 20.20 -20.45 -5.62
C TYR A 547 20.06 -20.01 -7.08
N GLU A 548 19.88 -18.72 -7.27
CA GLU A 548 19.89 -18.10 -8.58
C GLU A 548 20.99 -17.03 -8.65
N LEU A 549 21.78 -17.08 -9.72
CA LEU A 549 22.68 -15.99 -10.08
C LEU A 549 21.97 -15.10 -11.10
N VAL A 550 21.68 -13.88 -10.71
CA VAL A 550 21.04 -12.87 -11.55
C VAL A 550 22.11 -11.94 -12.06
N MET A 551 22.24 -11.87 -13.38
CA MET A 551 23.26 -11.10 -14.08
C MET A 551 22.61 -10.01 -14.93
N ARG A 552 23.13 -8.79 -14.85
CA ARG A 552 22.89 -7.74 -15.82
C ARG A 552 24.02 -7.73 -16.85
N ALA A 553 23.65 -7.72 -18.12
CA ALA A 553 24.55 -7.43 -19.24
C ALA A 553 23.88 -6.35 -20.11
N GLY A 554 24.39 -5.13 -20.13
CA GLY A 554 23.73 -3.98 -20.72
C GLY A 554 22.31 -3.80 -20.17
N ARG A 555 21.32 -3.84 -21.07
CA ARG A 555 19.88 -3.71 -20.76
C ARG A 555 19.18 -5.04 -20.44
N PHE A 556 19.91 -6.16 -20.42
CA PHE A 556 19.36 -7.50 -20.28
C PHE A 556 19.57 -8.02 -18.86
N LEU A 557 18.52 -8.63 -18.28
CA LEU A 557 18.60 -9.37 -17.03
C LEU A 557 18.45 -10.86 -17.32
N VAL A 558 19.46 -11.63 -16.92
CA VAL A 558 19.55 -13.07 -17.12
C VAL A 558 19.68 -13.76 -15.78
N ALA A 559 18.97 -14.85 -15.58
CA ALA A 559 19.05 -15.63 -14.36
C ALA A 559 19.50 -17.06 -14.65
N PHE A 560 20.47 -17.53 -13.88
CA PHE A 560 21.01 -18.88 -13.91
C PHE A 560 20.57 -19.63 -12.66
N GLU A 561 20.05 -20.85 -12.82
CA GLU A 561 19.52 -21.67 -11.73
C GLU A 561 20.53 -22.74 -11.30
N SER A 562 20.71 -22.90 -9.98
CA SER A 562 21.51 -23.97 -9.40
C SER A 562 20.92 -24.48 -8.09
N ALA A 563 21.12 -25.76 -7.79
CA ALA A 563 20.70 -26.35 -6.51
C ALA A 563 21.58 -25.88 -5.33
N ASP A 564 22.84 -25.52 -5.62
CA ASP A 564 23.81 -25.03 -4.64
C ASP A 564 24.64 -23.86 -5.20
N THR A 565 25.49 -23.26 -4.36
CA THR A 565 26.32 -22.12 -4.77
C THR A 565 27.54 -22.51 -5.62
N SER A 566 27.78 -23.79 -5.86
CA SER A 566 28.90 -24.32 -6.65
C SER A 566 28.51 -24.75 -8.08
N GLY A 567 27.22 -24.94 -8.36
CA GLY A 567 26.72 -25.35 -9.68
C GLY A 567 26.70 -24.26 -10.77
N PHE A 568 27.36 -23.12 -10.54
CA PHE A 568 27.47 -22.03 -11.51
C PHE A 568 28.61 -22.26 -12.51
N ASN A 569 28.35 -22.10 -13.80
CA ASN A 569 29.32 -22.34 -14.86
C ASN A 569 29.77 -21.02 -15.50
N ARG A 570 30.91 -20.53 -15.00
CA ARG A 570 31.48 -19.24 -15.40
C ARG A 570 31.77 -19.12 -16.91
N SER A 571 32.04 -20.24 -17.58
CA SER A 571 32.29 -20.23 -19.02
C SER A 571 31.01 -19.96 -19.82
N VAL A 572 29.89 -20.55 -19.39
CA VAL A 572 28.57 -20.32 -19.99
C VAL A 572 28.09 -18.91 -19.67
N GLU A 573 28.18 -18.48 -18.41
CA GLU A 573 27.79 -17.13 -17.96
C GLU A 573 28.53 -16.04 -18.73
N ASN A 574 29.85 -16.16 -18.88
CA ASN A 574 30.65 -15.21 -19.65
C ASN A 574 30.33 -15.23 -21.15
N ALA A 575 30.00 -16.40 -21.71
CA ALA A 575 29.59 -16.51 -23.11
C ALA A 575 28.25 -15.79 -23.34
N VAL A 576 27.29 -15.95 -22.42
CA VAL A 576 26.00 -15.25 -22.43
C VAL A 576 26.20 -13.74 -22.28
N ALA A 577 27.00 -13.30 -21.29
CA ALA A 577 27.32 -11.89 -21.10
C ALA A 577 27.92 -11.25 -22.36
N LYS A 578 28.87 -11.94 -23.00
CA LYS A 578 29.53 -11.49 -24.24
C LYS A 578 28.59 -11.49 -25.46
N ALA A 579 27.59 -12.36 -25.48
CA ALA A 579 26.60 -12.38 -26.56
C ALA A 579 25.58 -11.22 -26.43
N LEU A 580 25.41 -10.68 -25.22
CA LEU A 580 24.48 -9.60 -24.89
C LEU A 580 25.12 -8.21 -24.83
N ALA A 581 26.45 -8.15 -24.67
CA ALA A 581 27.27 -6.95 -24.79
C ALA A 581 27.48 -6.58 -26.26
#